data_AF-A0A382I4X2-F1
#
_entry.id   AF-A0A382I4X2-F1
#
_cell.length_a   1.000
_cell.length_b   1.000
_cell.length_c   1.000
_cell.angle_alpha   90.00
_cell.angle_beta   90.00
_cell.angle_gamma   90.00
#
_symmetry.space_group_name_H-M   'P 1'
#
loop_
_entity.id
_entity.type
_entity.pdbx_description
1 polymer ?
#
loop_
_entity_poly.entity_id
_entity_poly.type
_entity_poly.pdbx_seq_one_letter_code
_entity_poly.pdbx_strand_id
1 'polypeptide(L)'
;MDTSVIQGADLWLAVLCGLGLLLVGVGLGIIVSHYLKKVNQQRFEEEAEARAVRRLAEDERAQRITFLEEKDGWYRVKADQERKIEETIESQSRREKESSSRERELENQRSDLRKEWTRFKNQERRLGSRERAIRDTEVEMEAVKREFREKLELAANLTGDEAKEQLLEHLQSEVRARAAATIRAERTRAREEADREARRIVAQAIQRCAVEEAEHVSTSTVTLPSENLKSRIIGKEGRNVRAFENATGVKVVVDDTPDTVLLSSFDPL
;
A
#
# COMPACT_ATOMS: atom_id res chain seq x y z
N MET A 1 152.25 -93.47 0.99
CA MET A 1 151.26 -94.35 0.34
C MET A 1 149.89 -93.88 0.81
N ASP A 2 149.14 -93.34 -0.16
CA ASP A 2 147.68 -93.29 -0.29
C ASP A 2 146.85 -92.39 0.66
N THR A 3 146.70 -91.13 0.28
CA THR A 3 145.83 -90.09 0.90
C THR A 3 144.80 -89.49 -0.06
N SER A 4 144.05 -90.24 -0.90
CA SER A 4 143.10 -89.59 -1.84
C SER A 4 141.81 -90.31 -2.21
N VAL A 5 141.47 -91.47 -1.63
CA VAL A 5 140.29 -92.26 -2.10
C VAL A 5 139.10 -92.24 -1.13
N ILE A 6 139.27 -91.83 0.13
CA ILE A 6 138.22 -91.99 1.16
C ILE A 6 137.22 -90.81 1.21
N GLN A 7 137.53 -89.64 0.65
CA GLN A 7 136.57 -88.50 0.63
C GLN A 7 135.46 -88.58 -0.43
N GLY A 8 135.59 -89.48 -1.42
CA GLY A 8 134.58 -89.62 -2.49
C GLY A 8 133.31 -90.36 -2.06
N ALA A 9 133.45 -91.36 -1.17
CA ALA A 9 132.33 -92.22 -0.77
C ALA A 9 131.29 -91.48 0.11
N ASP A 10 131.75 -90.60 1.00
CA ASP A 10 130.87 -89.82 1.87
C ASP A 10 130.04 -88.77 1.10
N LEU A 11 130.60 -88.23 0.01
CA LEU A 11 129.91 -87.25 -0.84
C LEU A 11 128.76 -87.90 -1.62
N TRP A 12 128.95 -89.11 -2.16
CA TRP A 12 127.90 -89.86 -2.87
C TRP A 12 126.78 -90.33 -1.94
N LEU A 13 127.10 -90.69 -0.69
CA LEU A 13 126.10 -91.08 0.32
C LEU A 13 125.22 -89.88 0.72
N ALA A 14 125.81 -88.70 0.89
CA ALA A 14 125.09 -87.47 1.20
C ALA A 14 124.14 -87.04 0.06
N VAL A 15 124.57 -87.20 -1.20
CA VAL A 15 123.74 -86.90 -2.38
C VAL A 15 122.55 -87.87 -2.49
N LEU A 16 122.75 -89.16 -2.24
CA LEU A 16 121.68 -90.17 -2.22
C LEU A 16 120.67 -89.93 -1.09
N CYS A 17 121.12 -89.59 0.11
CA CYS A 17 120.25 -89.21 1.23
C CYS A 17 119.47 -87.91 0.93
N GLY A 18 120.11 -86.92 0.29
CA GLY A 18 119.46 -85.69 -0.14
C GLY A 18 118.38 -85.92 -1.19
N LEU A 19 118.66 -86.78 -2.19
CA LEU A 19 117.68 -87.15 -3.22
C LEU A 19 116.49 -87.94 -2.63
N GLY A 20 116.76 -88.84 -1.68
CA GLY A 20 115.71 -89.57 -0.96
C GLY A 20 114.80 -88.65 -0.14
N LEU A 21 115.35 -87.68 0.58
CA LEU A 21 114.58 -86.67 1.30
C LEU A 21 113.76 -85.78 0.36
N LEU A 22 114.30 -85.45 -0.81
CA LEU A 22 113.59 -84.65 -1.81
C LEU A 22 112.41 -85.42 -2.42
N LEU A 23 112.57 -86.70 -2.73
CA LEU A 23 111.48 -87.56 -3.20
C LEU A 23 110.38 -87.75 -2.16
N VAL A 24 110.76 -87.93 -0.89
CA VAL A 24 109.80 -88.02 0.22
C VAL A 24 109.07 -86.69 0.43
N GLY A 25 109.77 -85.56 0.33
CA GLY A 25 109.18 -84.22 0.40
C GLY A 25 108.20 -83.93 -0.74
N VAL A 26 108.53 -84.33 -1.97
CA VAL A 26 107.62 -84.20 -3.13
C VAL A 26 106.41 -85.12 -2.99
N GLY A 27 106.60 -86.36 -2.52
CA GLY A 27 105.50 -87.30 -2.26
C GLY A 27 104.54 -86.78 -1.19
N LEU A 28 105.07 -86.32 -0.06
CA LEU A 28 104.30 -85.66 0.99
C LEU A 28 103.61 -84.39 0.47
N GLY A 29 104.29 -83.58 -0.34
CA GLY A 29 103.72 -82.37 -0.94
C GLY A 29 102.54 -82.68 -1.87
N ILE A 30 102.62 -83.74 -2.67
CA ILE A 30 101.52 -84.18 -3.55
C ILE A 30 100.34 -84.70 -2.72
N ILE A 31 100.60 -85.50 -1.68
CA ILE A 31 99.55 -86.04 -0.79
C ILE A 31 98.84 -84.90 -0.04
N VAL A 32 99.60 -83.97 0.55
CA VAL A 32 99.07 -82.80 1.25
C VAL A 32 98.30 -81.88 0.29
N SER A 33 98.82 -81.66 -0.93
CA SER A 33 98.13 -80.88 -1.97
C SER A 33 96.83 -81.53 -2.40
N HIS A 34 96.80 -82.86 -2.59
CA HIS A 34 95.60 -83.58 -2.98
C HIS A 34 94.55 -83.60 -1.86
N TYR A 35 95.00 -83.70 -0.60
CA TYR A 35 94.13 -83.64 0.58
C TYR A 35 93.55 -82.23 0.79
N LEU A 36 94.38 -81.19 0.70
CA LEU A 36 93.93 -79.79 0.77
C LEU A 36 93.00 -79.43 -0.38
N LYS A 37 93.26 -79.89 -1.61
CA LYS A 37 92.35 -79.70 -2.75
C LYS A 37 91.01 -80.39 -2.52
N LYS A 38 91.00 -81.63 -2.01
CA LYS A 38 89.76 -82.36 -1.73
C LYS A 38 88.93 -81.68 -0.62
N VAL A 39 89.57 -81.22 0.46
CA VAL A 39 88.89 -80.50 1.56
C VAL A 39 88.41 -79.12 1.10
N ASN A 40 89.20 -78.38 0.31
CA ASN A 40 88.76 -77.09 -0.24
C ASN A 40 87.62 -77.27 -1.24
N GLN A 41 87.68 -78.29 -2.11
CA GLN A 41 86.62 -78.57 -3.07
C GLN A 41 85.30 -78.91 -2.37
N GLN A 42 85.34 -79.74 -1.32
CA GLN A 42 84.17 -80.03 -0.49
C GLN A 42 83.60 -78.77 0.17
N ARG A 43 84.46 -77.89 0.71
CA ARG A 43 84.02 -76.61 1.27
C ARG A 43 83.41 -75.68 0.23
N PHE A 44 83.97 -75.62 -0.98
CA PHE A 44 83.40 -74.82 -2.07
C PHE A 44 82.06 -75.37 -2.56
N GLU A 45 81.91 -76.69 -2.62
CA GLU A 45 80.64 -77.38 -2.93
C GLU A 45 79.60 -77.10 -1.82
N GLU A 46 79.95 -77.28 -0.54
CA GLU A 46 79.06 -76.95 0.59
C GLU A 46 78.66 -75.47 0.61
N GLU A 47 79.59 -74.55 0.34
CA GLU A 47 79.28 -73.11 0.23
C GLU A 47 78.44 -72.78 -1.01
N ALA A 48 78.62 -73.49 -2.12
CA ALA A 48 77.81 -73.32 -3.32
C ALA A 48 76.38 -73.83 -3.09
N GLU A 49 76.23 -75.00 -2.45
CA GLU A 49 74.95 -75.57 -2.06
C GLU A 49 74.24 -74.68 -1.03
N ALA A 50 74.96 -74.22 0.01
CA ALA A 50 74.41 -73.29 0.99
C ALA A 50 73.95 -71.97 0.35
N ARG A 51 74.68 -71.45 -0.64
CA ARG A 51 74.26 -70.26 -1.41
C ARG A 51 73.05 -70.55 -2.31
N ALA A 52 73.00 -71.72 -2.95
CA ALA A 52 71.86 -72.12 -3.77
C ALA A 52 70.58 -72.26 -2.93
N VAL A 53 70.67 -72.93 -1.78
CA VAL A 53 69.56 -73.07 -0.82
C VAL A 53 69.11 -71.71 -0.28
N ARG A 54 70.04 -70.80 0.04
CA ARG A 54 69.69 -69.44 0.45
C ARG A 54 68.98 -68.66 -0.64
N ARG A 55 69.45 -68.71 -1.89
CA ARG A 55 68.79 -68.06 -3.03
C ARG A 55 67.39 -68.60 -3.27
N LEU A 56 67.22 -69.93 -3.26
CA LEU A 56 65.89 -70.55 -3.40
C LEU A 56 64.94 -70.13 -2.27
N ALA A 57 65.44 -70.05 -1.03
CA ALA A 57 64.65 -69.59 0.11
C ALA A 57 64.32 -68.08 0.04
N GLU A 58 65.23 -67.26 -0.49
CA GLU A 58 64.99 -65.83 -0.75
C GLU A 58 63.96 -65.63 -1.87
N ASP A 59 64.06 -66.39 -2.95
CA ASP A 59 63.10 -66.37 -4.07
C ASP A 59 61.70 -66.82 -3.62
N GLU A 60 61.62 -67.90 -2.82
CA GLU A 60 60.34 -68.37 -2.27
C GLU A 60 59.72 -67.33 -1.31
N ARG A 61 60.55 -66.67 -0.50
CA ARG A 61 60.08 -65.56 0.35
C ARG A 61 59.61 -64.38 -0.48
N ALA A 62 60.34 -64.00 -1.53
CA ALA A 62 59.96 -62.93 -2.43
C ALA A 62 58.62 -63.23 -3.11
N GLN A 63 58.43 -64.44 -3.64
CA GLN A 63 57.16 -64.88 -4.24
C GLN A 63 56.00 -64.86 -3.24
N ARG A 64 56.24 -65.27 -1.99
CA ARG A 64 55.22 -65.19 -0.93
C ARG A 64 54.87 -63.75 -0.58
N ILE A 65 55.85 -62.84 -0.52
CA ILE A 65 55.62 -61.42 -0.25
C ILE A 65 54.82 -60.81 -1.40
N THR A 66 55.21 -61.01 -2.66
CA THR A 66 54.48 -60.48 -3.82
C THR A 66 53.05 -61.00 -3.86
N PHE A 67 52.84 -62.29 -3.57
CA PHE A 67 51.49 -62.86 -3.51
C PHE A 67 50.64 -62.25 -2.38
N LEU A 68 51.24 -62.00 -1.21
CA LEU A 68 50.56 -61.33 -0.11
C LEU A 68 50.22 -59.87 -0.45
N GLU A 69 51.12 -59.15 -1.12
CA GLU A 69 50.89 -57.77 -1.58
C GLU A 69 49.77 -57.70 -2.62
N GLU A 70 49.73 -58.62 -3.58
CA GLU A 70 48.63 -58.74 -4.55
C GLU A 70 47.30 -59.04 -3.87
N LYS A 71 47.30 -59.97 -2.91
CA LYS A 71 46.12 -60.34 -2.12
C LYS A 71 45.63 -59.16 -1.27
N ASP A 72 46.52 -58.44 -0.61
CA ASP A 72 46.21 -57.23 0.16
C ASP A 72 45.67 -56.12 -0.73
N GLY A 73 46.27 -55.93 -1.92
CA GLY A 73 45.78 -55.01 -2.94
C GLY A 73 44.36 -55.36 -3.39
N TRP A 74 44.10 -56.64 -3.64
CA TRP A 74 42.78 -57.13 -4.01
C TRP A 74 41.74 -56.88 -2.91
N TYR A 75 42.06 -57.17 -1.64
CA TYR A 75 41.14 -56.90 -0.53
C TYR A 75 40.87 -55.41 -0.34
N ARG A 76 41.87 -54.55 -0.52
CA ARG A 76 41.68 -53.09 -0.45
C ARG A 76 40.72 -52.60 -1.54
N VAL A 77 40.92 -53.05 -2.78
CA VAL A 77 40.02 -52.71 -3.90
C VAL A 77 38.61 -53.24 -3.65
N LYS A 78 38.48 -54.49 -3.19
CA LYS A 78 37.19 -55.09 -2.86
C LYS A 78 36.47 -54.31 -1.74
N ALA A 79 37.16 -53.97 -0.66
CA ALA A 79 36.60 -53.20 0.44
C ALA A 79 36.17 -51.78 0.00
N ASP A 80 36.92 -51.16 -0.91
CA ASP A 80 36.54 -49.87 -1.48
C ASP A 80 35.30 -49.96 -2.37
N GLN A 81 35.17 -51.03 -3.16
CA GLN A 81 33.99 -51.30 -3.97
C GLN A 81 32.76 -51.59 -3.10
N GLU A 82 32.88 -52.41 -2.07
CA GLU A 82 31.79 -52.70 -1.12
C GLU A 82 31.30 -51.41 -0.45
N ARG A 83 32.21 -50.54 -0.02
CA ARG A 83 31.86 -49.23 0.56
C ARG A 83 31.12 -48.34 -0.43
N LYS A 84 31.59 -48.23 -1.67
CA LYS A 84 30.92 -47.44 -2.73
C LYS A 84 29.53 -47.97 -3.06
N ILE A 85 29.35 -49.29 -3.04
CA ILE A 85 28.05 -49.93 -3.25
C ILE A 85 27.12 -49.58 -2.09
N GLU A 86 27.59 -49.68 -0.85
CA GLU A 86 26.80 -49.33 0.34
C GLU A 86 26.38 -47.86 0.36
N GLU A 87 27.30 -46.94 0.07
CA GLU A 87 27.02 -45.50 -0.06
C GLU A 87 25.99 -45.22 -1.17
N THR A 88 26.09 -45.93 -2.30
CA THR A 88 25.14 -45.79 -3.41
C THR A 88 23.75 -46.28 -3.00
N ILE A 89 23.66 -47.44 -2.34
CA ILE A 89 22.40 -48.01 -1.85
C ILE A 89 21.75 -47.07 -0.84
N GLU A 90 22.53 -46.52 0.10
CA GLU A 90 22.00 -45.59 1.11
C GLU A 90 21.50 -44.29 0.46
N SER A 91 22.28 -43.73 -0.47
CA SER A 91 21.90 -42.53 -1.24
C SER A 91 20.61 -42.76 -2.04
N GLN A 92 20.49 -43.91 -2.72
CA GLN A 92 19.28 -44.30 -3.44
C GLN A 92 18.08 -44.45 -2.49
N SER A 93 18.25 -45.15 -1.37
CA SER A 93 17.19 -45.32 -0.38
C SER A 93 16.70 -43.99 0.20
N ARG A 94 17.61 -43.03 0.45
CA ARG A 94 17.25 -41.67 0.88
C ARG A 94 16.43 -40.94 -0.20
N ARG A 95 16.87 -41.00 -1.46
CA ARG A 95 16.16 -40.39 -2.58
C ARG A 95 14.78 -41.00 -2.81
N GLU A 96 14.65 -42.31 -2.69
CA GLU A 96 13.36 -43.01 -2.80
C GLU A 96 12.39 -42.60 -1.68
N LYS A 97 12.88 -42.51 -0.43
CA LYS A 97 12.07 -42.04 0.69
C LYS A 97 11.59 -40.59 0.49
N GLU A 98 12.47 -39.70 0.04
CA GLU A 98 12.08 -38.33 -0.29
C GLU A 98 11.07 -38.28 -1.44
N SER A 99 11.28 -39.05 -2.51
CA SER A 99 10.35 -39.12 -3.64
C SER A 99 8.98 -39.62 -3.20
N SER A 100 8.94 -40.71 -2.42
CA SER A 100 7.70 -41.27 -1.89
C SER A 100 6.98 -40.28 -0.96
N SER A 101 7.71 -39.51 -0.15
CA SER A 101 7.12 -38.46 0.69
C SER A 101 6.50 -37.36 -0.15
N ARG A 102 7.20 -36.88 -1.19
CA ARG A 102 6.67 -35.85 -2.12
C ARG A 102 5.46 -36.35 -2.89
N GLU A 103 5.47 -37.61 -3.35
CA GLU A 103 4.32 -38.22 -4.02
C GLU A 103 3.08 -38.27 -3.13
N ARG A 104 3.23 -38.64 -1.85
CA ARG A 104 2.13 -38.64 -0.88
C ARG A 104 1.60 -37.22 -0.64
N GLU A 105 2.48 -36.24 -0.52
CA GLU A 105 2.09 -34.84 -0.35
C GLU A 105 1.31 -34.34 -1.57
N LEU A 106 1.80 -34.61 -2.78
CA LEU A 106 1.12 -34.25 -4.03
C LEU A 106 -0.24 -34.95 -4.15
N GLU A 107 -0.35 -36.21 -3.77
CA GLU A 107 -1.64 -36.93 -3.81
C GLU A 107 -2.65 -36.35 -2.80
N ASN A 108 -2.19 -35.96 -1.60
CA ASN A 108 -3.02 -35.25 -0.63
C ASN A 108 -3.50 -33.90 -1.20
N GLN A 109 -2.60 -33.11 -1.77
CA GLN A 109 -2.95 -31.83 -2.42
C GLN A 109 -3.96 -32.02 -3.56
N ARG A 110 -3.79 -33.05 -4.40
CA ARG A 110 -4.74 -33.38 -5.47
C ARG A 110 -6.11 -33.79 -4.92
N SER A 111 -6.13 -34.57 -3.85
CA SER A 111 -7.35 -34.98 -3.17
C SER A 111 -8.12 -33.77 -2.61
N ASP A 112 -7.42 -32.85 -1.96
CA ASP A 112 -8.03 -31.64 -1.40
C ASP A 112 -8.54 -30.70 -2.50
N LEU A 113 -7.75 -30.48 -3.55
CA LEU A 113 -8.18 -29.70 -4.71
C LEU A 113 -9.42 -30.30 -5.38
N ARG A 114 -9.52 -31.63 -5.45
CA ARG A 114 -10.71 -32.31 -5.99
C ARG A 114 -11.95 -32.10 -5.11
N LYS A 115 -11.79 -32.07 -3.78
CA LYS A 115 -12.89 -31.77 -2.84
C LYS A 115 -13.35 -30.33 -3.00
N GLU A 116 -12.43 -29.38 -3.08
CA GLU A 116 -12.74 -27.97 -3.31
C GLU A 116 -13.43 -27.75 -4.65
N TRP A 117 -12.93 -28.37 -5.73
CA TRP A 117 -13.57 -28.32 -7.04
C TRP A 117 -15.02 -28.82 -6.99
N THR A 118 -15.26 -29.92 -6.28
CA THR A 118 -16.60 -30.48 -6.11
C THR A 118 -17.50 -29.54 -5.31
N ARG A 119 -16.98 -28.91 -4.25
CA ARG A 119 -17.72 -27.89 -3.48
C ARG A 119 -18.08 -26.69 -4.35
N PHE A 120 -17.11 -26.18 -5.12
CA PHE A 120 -17.31 -25.05 -6.02
C PHE A 120 -18.38 -25.35 -7.08
N LYS A 121 -18.30 -26.51 -7.74
CA LYS A 121 -19.30 -26.95 -8.71
C LYS A 121 -20.71 -27.08 -8.12
N ASN A 122 -20.82 -27.55 -6.88
CA ASN A 122 -22.11 -27.62 -6.19
C ASN A 122 -22.65 -26.23 -5.84
N GLN A 123 -21.77 -25.31 -5.43
CA GLN A 123 -22.13 -23.92 -5.16
C GLN A 123 -22.59 -23.21 -6.43
N GLU A 124 -21.87 -23.38 -7.54
CA GLU A 124 -22.23 -22.86 -8.87
C GLU A 124 -23.62 -23.35 -9.29
N ARG A 125 -23.89 -24.67 -9.18
CA ARG A 125 -25.22 -25.24 -9.47
C ARG A 125 -26.31 -24.63 -8.60
N ARG A 126 -26.05 -24.43 -7.30
CA ARG A 126 -26.99 -23.84 -6.35
C ARG A 126 -27.24 -22.35 -6.64
N LEU A 127 -26.22 -21.61 -7.06
CA LEU A 127 -26.37 -20.22 -7.48
C LEU A 127 -27.19 -20.15 -8.76
N GLY A 128 -26.88 -20.97 -9.77
CA GLY A 128 -27.66 -21.01 -11.01
C GLY A 128 -29.11 -21.49 -10.84
N SER A 129 -29.41 -22.31 -9.83
CA SER A 129 -30.81 -22.63 -9.49
C SER A 129 -31.51 -21.48 -8.79
N ARG A 130 -30.83 -20.78 -7.88
CA ARG A 130 -31.38 -19.59 -7.20
C ARG A 130 -31.63 -18.45 -8.17
N GLU A 131 -30.71 -18.22 -9.09
CA GLU A 131 -30.85 -17.15 -10.09
C GLU A 131 -32.05 -17.40 -11.01
N ARG A 132 -32.28 -18.65 -11.43
CA ARG A 132 -33.50 -19.02 -12.17
C ARG A 132 -34.77 -18.79 -11.35
N ALA A 133 -34.79 -19.26 -10.10
CA ALA A 133 -35.94 -19.04 -9.22
C ALA A 133 -36.24 -17.55 -9.01
N ILE A 134 -35.21 -16.71 -8.84
CA ILE A 134 -35.36 -15.25 -8.73
C ILE A 134 -35.99 -14.68 -10.00
N ARG A 135 -35.46 -15.03 -11.18
CA ARG A 135 -36.04 -14.54 -12.45
C ARG A 135 -37.49 -14.97 -12.62
N ASP A 136 -37.81 -16.21 -12.29
CA ASP A 136 -39.19 -16.71 -12.38
C ASP A 136 -40.11 -15.89 -11.45
N THR A 137 -39.68 -15.63 -10.20
CA THR A 137 -40.44 -14.78 -9.27
C THR A 137 -40.56 -13.33 -9.71
N GLU A 138 -39.55 -12.76 -10.38
CA GLU A 138 -39.62 -11.40 -10.93
C GLU A 138 -40.68 -11.30 -12.04
N VAL A 139 -40.73 -12.30 -12.93
CA VAL A 139 -41.74 -12.38 -13.98
C VAL A 139 -43.15 -12.51 -13.39
N GLU A 140 -43.33 -13.39 -12.40
CA GLU A 140 -44.60 -13.53 -11.69
C GLU A 140 -45.01 -12.23 -10.98
N MET A 141 -44.07 -11.57 -10.29
CA MET A 141 -44.35 -10.32 -9.58
C MET A 141 -44.75 -9.20 -10.53
N GLU A 142 -44.14 -9.10 -11.70
CA GLU A 142 -44.50 -8.10 -12.70
C GLU A 142 -45.88 -8.38 -13.31
N ALA A 143 -46.23 -9.65 -13.54
CA ALA A 143 -47.57 -10.05 -13.96
C ALA A 143 -48.64 -9.67 -12.92
N VAL A 144 -48.37 -9.95 -11.64
CA VAL A 144 -49.26 -9.60 -10.52
C VAL A 144 -49.39 -8.09 -10.37
N LYS A 145 -48.29 -7.33 -10.49
CA LYS A 145 -48.35 -5.85 -10.47
C LYS A 145 -49.23 -5.30 -11.58
N ARG A 146 -49.13 -5.86 -12.79
CA ARG A 146 -49.99 -5.46 -13.92
C ARG A 146 -51.46 -5.76 -13.63
N GLU A 147 -51.77 -6.95 -13.13
CA GLU A 147 -53.15 -7.32 -12.76
C GLU A 147 -53.72 -6.39 -11.67
N PHE A 148 -52.94 -6.05 -10.64
CA PHE A 148 -53.35 -5.10 -9.62
C PHE A 148 -53.59 -3.70 -10.19
N ARG A 149 -52.75 -3.25 -11.12
CA ARG A 149 -52.93 -1.97 -11.81
C ARG A 149 -54.25 -1.94 -12.59
N GLU A 150 -54.50 -2.97 -13.39
CA GLU A 150 -55.76 -3.11 -14.15
C GLU A 150 -56.99 -3.11 -13.23
N LYS A 151 -56.95 -3.84 -12.11
CA LYS A 151 -58.05 -3.86 -11.13
C LYS A 151 -58.25 -2.50 -10.45
N LEU A 152 -57.18 -1.78 -10.14
CA LEU A 152 -57.26 -0.44 -9.56
C LEU A 152 -57.84 0.56 -10.56
N GLU A 153 -57.42 0.50 -11.82
CA GLU A 153 -57.97 1.34 -12.89
C GLU A 153 -59.47 1.08 -13.07
N LEU A 154 -59.88 -0.19 -13.03
CA LEU A 154 -61.28 -0.59 -13.15
C LEU A 154 -62.12 -0.19 -11.93
N ALA A 155 -61.56 -0.30 -10.71
CA ALA A 155 -62.25 0.10 -9.48
C ALA A 155 -62.34 1.63 -9.31
N ALA A 156 -61.31 2.36 -9.73
CA ALA A 156 -61.30 3.82 -9.75
C ALA A 156 -62.13 4.39 -10.90
N ASN A 157 -62.49 3.54 -11.87
CA ASN A 157 -63.15 3.90 -13.13
C ASN A 157 -62.38 5.02 -13.88
N LEU A 158 -61.06 5.02 -13.69
CA LEU A 158 -60.10 6.00 -14.17
C LEU A 158 -58.81 5.25 -14.50
N THR A 159 -58.27 5.50 -15.69
CA THR A 159 -56.92 5.06 -16.04
C THR A 159 -55.87 5.81 -15.19
N GLY A 160 -54.67 5.25 -15.06
CA GLY A 160 -53.59 5.90 -14.30
C GLY A 160 -53.26 7.32 -14.79
N ASP A 161 -53.39 7.57 -16.10
CA ASP A 161 -53.17 8.88 -16.70
C ASP A 161 -54.35 9.85 -16.40
N GLU A 162 -55.59 9.37 -16.46
CA GLU A 162 -56.78 10.18 -16.10
C GLU A 162 -56.78 10.58 -14.62
N ALA A 163 -56.38 9.68 -13.72
CA ALA A 163 -56.25 9.99 -12.29
C ALA A 163 -55.18 11.06 -12.03
N LYS A 164 -54.08 11.02 -12.79
CA LYS A 164 -53.01 12.02 -12.72
C LYS A 164 -53.48 13.38 -13.25
N GLU A 165 -54.25 13.38 -14.33
CA GLU A 165 -54.81 14.59 -14.92
C GLU A 165 -55.84 15.25 -13.99
N GLN A 166 -56.75 14.48 -13.39
CA GLN A 166 -57.67 14.98 -12.37
C GLN A 166 -56.95 15.58 -11.16
N LEU A 167 -55.87 14.96 -10.68
CA LEU A 167 -55.09 15.48 -9.56
C LEU A 167 -54.43 16.82 -9.93
N LEU A 168 -53.89 16.92 -11.13
CA LEU A 168 -53.28 18.16 -11.64
C LEU A 168 -54.32 19.27 -11.79
N GLU A 169 -55.51 18.95 -12.28
CA GLU A 169 -56.61 19.91 -12.43
C GLU A 169 -57.11 20.43 -11.07
N HIS A 170 -57.28 19.54 -10.09
CA HIS A 170 -57.62 19.93 -8.72
C HIS A 170 -56.58 20.87 -8.12
N LEU A 171 -55.30 20.50 -8.25
CA LEU A 171 -54.18 21.30 -7.75
C LEU A 171 -54.13 22.67 -8.43
N GLN A 172 -54.35 22.75 -9.74
CA GLN A 172 -54.44 24.03 -10.45
C GLN A 172 -55.57 24.91 -9.92
N SER A 173 -56.75 24.33 -9.63
CA SER A 173 -57.87 25.09 -9.08
C SER A 173 -57.55 25.67 -7.69
N GLU A 174 -56.90 24.87 -6.83
CA GLU A 174 -56.55 25.26 -5.47
C GLU A 174 -55.48 26.37 -5.48
N VAL A 175 -54.47 26.22 -6.34
CA VAL A 175 -53.43 27.24 -6.53
C VAL A 175 -54.04 28.55 -7.02
N ARG A 176 -54.98 28.51 -7.99
CA ARG A 176 -55.68 29.71 -8.49
C ARG A 176 -56.49 30.39 -7.38
N ALA A 177 -57.22 29.62 -6.58
CA ALA A 177 -58.01 30.16 -5.47
C ALA A 177 -57.12 30.85 -4.42
N ARG A 178 -55.99 30.22 -4.06
CA ARG A 178 -55.02 30.77 -3.09
C ARG A 178 -54.31 32.02 -3.64
N ALA A 179 -53.96 32.02 -4.92
CA ALA A 179 -53.40 33.20 -5.58
C ALA A 179 -54.40 34.37 -5.57
N ALA A 180 -55.67 34.13 -5.91
CA ALA A 180 -56.70 35.16 -5.89
C ALA A 180 -56.93 35.74 -4.49
N ALA A 181 -56.91 34.91 -3.44
CA ALA A 181 -56.98 35.37 -2.06
C ALA A 181 -55.77 36.25 -1.68
N THR A 182 -54.57 35.84 -2.08
CA THR A 182 -53.32 36.59 -1.83
C THR A 182 -53.34 37.94 -2.53
N ILE A 183 -53.72 37.99 -3.81
CA ILE A 183 -53.83 39.23 -4.59
C ILE A 183 -54.82 40.20 -3.93
N ARG A 184 -55.97 39.71 -3.45
CA ARG A 184 -56.94 40.55 -2.74
C ARG A 184 -56.37 41.12 -1.44
N ALA A 185 -55.68 40.31 -0.65
CA ALA A 185 -55.06 40.76 0.60
C ALA A 185 -53.99 41.84 0.35
N GLU A 186 -53.12 41.63 -0.64
CA GLU A 186 -52.08 42.60 -0.99
C GLU A 186 -52.67 43.90 -1.56
N ARG A 187 -53.74 43.82 -2.36
CA ARG A 187 -54.43 45.02 -2.86
C ARG A 187 -55.05 45.85 -1.73
N THR A 188 -55.61 45.20 -0.71
CA THR A 188 -56.13 45.89 0.47
C THR A 188 -55.01 46.57 1.24
N ARG A 189 -53.91 45.86 1.52
CA ARG A 189 -52.71 46.43 2.18
C ARG A 189 -52.16 47.65 1.45
N ALA A 190 -51.97 47.53 0.14
CA ALA A 190 -51.48 48.63 -0.69
C ALA A 190 -52.41 49.86 -0.62
N ARG A 191 -53.72 49.65 -0.54
CA ARG A 191 -54.69 50.75 -0.41
C ARG A 191 -54.65 51.41 0.97
N GLU A 192 -54.49 50.64 2.03
CA GLU A 192 -54.33 51.14 3.40
C GLU A 192 -53.00 51.90 3.59
N GLU A 193 -51.92 51.43 2.96
CA GLU A 193 -50.64 52.13 2.93
C GLU A 193 -50.74 53.44 2.14
N ALA A 194 -51.36 53.42 0.97
CA ALA A 194 -51.58 54.62 0.17
C ALA A 194 -52.43 55.67 0.93
N ASP A 195 -53.48 55.25 1.63
CA ASP A 195 -54.31 56.17 2.43
C ASP A 195 -53.54 56.76 3.63
N ARG A 196 -52.75 55.95 4.33
CA ARG A 196 -51.86 56.43 5.40
C ARG A 196 -50.85 57.44 4.88
N GLU A 197 -50.23 57.16 3.73
CA GLU A 197 -49.24 58.03 3.13
C GLU A 197 -49.88 59.34 2.61
N ALA A 198 -51.06 59.27 2.00
CA ALA A 198 -51.81 60.45 1.58
C ALA A 198 -52.14 61.37 2.77
N ARG A 199 -52.63 60.80 3.89
CA ARG A 199 -52.89 61.57 5.12
C ARG A 199 -51.61 62.22 5.66
N ARG A 200 -50.49 61.51 5.63
CA ARG A 200 -49.18 62.03 6.05
C ARG A 200 -48.77 63.24 5.20
N ILE A 201 -48.90 63.14 3.88
CA ILE A 201 -48.58 64.22 2.93
C ILE A 201 -49.48 65.43 3.17
N VAL A 202 -50.80 65.23 3.32
CA VAL A 202 -51.75 66.32 3.58
C VAL A 202 -51.43 67.03 4.91
N ALA A 203 -51.16 66.26 5.98
CA ALA A 203 -50.77 66.85 7.26
C ALA A 203 -49.48 67.68 7.16
N GLN A 204 -48.48 67.21 6.40
CA GLN A 204 -47.24 67.95 6.14
C GLN A 204 -47.49 69.23 5.32
N ALA A 205 -48.39 69.18 4.34
CA ALA A 205 -48.77 70.35 3.57
C ALA A 205 -49.46 71.41 4.43
N ILE A 206 -50.43 71.00 5.26
CA ILE A 206 -51.11 71.89 6.21
C ILE A 206 -50.11 72.56 7.17
N GLN A 207 -49.19 71.77 7.75
CA GLN A 207 -48.16 72.31 8.66
C GLN A 207 -47.26 73.36 7.99
N ARG A 208 -47.00 73.24 6.68
CA ARG A 208 -46.21 74.23 5.93
C ARG A 208 -47.01 75.49 5.60
N CYS A 209 -48.26 75.35 5.14
CA CYS A 209 -49.07 76.48 4.69
C CYS A 209 -49.67 77.31 5.85
N ALA A 210 -49.93 76.71 7.01
CA ALA A 210 -50.55 77.41 8.14
C ALA A 210 -49.65 78.53 8.73
N VAL A 211 -48.33 78.43 8.55
CA VAL A 211 -47.39 79.46 9.02
C VAL A 211 -47.47 80.72 8.13
N GLU A 212 -47.60 80.55 6.81
CA GLU A 212 -47.66 81.67 5.86
C GLU A 212 -48.99 82.44 5.97
N GLU A 213 -50.11 81.74 6.14
CA GLU A 213 -51.43 82.39 6.24
C GLU A 213 -51.62 83.16 7.56
N ALA A 214 -51.03 82.69 8.66
CA ALA A 214 -51.12 83.37 9.95
C ALA A 214 -50.43 84.75 9.94
N GLU A 215 -49.35 84.93 9.16
CA GLU A 215 -48.74 86.25 8.96
C GLU A 215 -49.68 87.20 8.21
N HIS A 216 -50.31 86.75 7.13
CA HIS A 216 -51.18 87.58 6.29
C HIS A 216 -52.44 88.07 7.01
N VAL A 217 -53.05 87.26 7.88
CA VAL A 217 -54.29 87.62 8.60
C VAL A 217 -54.04 88.65 9.73
N SER A 218 -52.83 88.69 10.29
CA SER A 218 -52.54 89.49 11.51
C SER A 218 -52.05 90.92 11.24
N THR A 219 -51.86 91.31 9.98
CA THR A 219 -51.37 92.63 9.59
C THR A 219 -52.23 93.25 8.49
N SER A 220 -52.75 94.46 8.73
CA SER A 220 -53.53 95.23 7.78
C SER A 220 -52.86 96.58 7.51
N THR A 221 -52.75 96.95 6.25
CA THR A 221 -52.10 98.19 5.81
C THR A 221 -53.16 99.24 5.50
N VAL A 222 -53.08 100.40 6.15
CA VAL A 222 -54.02 101.51 5.93
C VAL A 222 -53.31 102.70 5.31
N THR A 223 -53.79 103.12 4.14
CA THR A 223 -53.31 104.33 3.45
C THR A 223 -54.03 105.56 4.02
N LEU A 224 -53.25 106.58 4.37
CA LEU A 224 -53.72 107.83 4.94
C LEU A 224 -53.86 108.90 3.84
N PRO A 225 -54.90 109.75 3.89
CA PRO A 225 -55.11 110.80 2.89
C PRO A 225 -54.07 111.94 2.90
N SER A 226 -53.22 112.03 3.94
CA SER A 226 -52.10 112.98 3.98
C SER A 226 -51.12 112.67 5.13
N GLU A 227 -49.84 112.96 4.92
CA GLU A 227 -48.77 112.97 5.95
C GLU A 227 -49.11 113.78 7.22
N ASN A 228 -49.88 114.87 7.09
CA ASN A 228 -50.32 115.65 8.25
C ASN A 228 -51.17 114.81 9.23
N LEU A 229 -52.01 113.91 8.69
CA LEU A 229 -52.78 112.98 9.51
C LEU A 229 -51.88 111.94 10.19
N LYS A 230 -50.82 111.46 9.53
CA LYS A 230 -49.82 110.56 10.12
C LYS A 230 -49.16 111.20 11.34
N SER A 231 -48.74 112.46 11.22
CA SER A 231 -48.16 113.23 12.34
C SER A 231 -49.13 113.41 13.52
N ARG A 232 -50.42 113.66 13.26
CA ARG A 232 -51.45 113.74 14.32
C ARG A 232 -51.75 112.38 14.96
N ILE A 233 -51.72 111.29 14.20
CA ILE A 233 -51.93 109.93 14.72
C ILE A 233 -50.77 109.53 15.65
N ILE A 234 -49.53 109.94 15.35
CA ILE A 234 -48.39 109.72 16.26
C ILE A 234 -48.51 110.63 17.48
N GLY A 235 -48.72 111.93 17.26
CA GLY A 235 -48.71 112.97 18.28
C GLY A 235 -47.31 113.25 18.86
N LYS A 236 -47.17 114.34 19.61
CA LYS A 236 -45.88 114.74 20.20
C LYS A 236 -45.42 113.65 21.19
N GLU A 237 -44.25 113.07 20.94
CA GLU A 237 -43.66 111.93 21.69
C GLU A 237 -44.47 110.63 21.62
N GLY A 238 -45.28 110.42 20.58
CA GLY A 238 -46.04 109.18 20.40
C GLY A 238 -47.23 109.01 21.36
N ARG A 239 -47.65 110.09 22.03
CA ARG A 239 -48.75 110.03 23.01
C ARG A 239 -50.07 109.58 22.39
N ASN A 240 -50.38 110.01 21.17
CA ASN A 240 -51.64 109.66 20.53
C ASN A 240 -51.65 108.21 20.08
N VAL A 241 -50.55 107.71 19.50
CA VAL A 241 -50.48 106.32 19.05
C VAL A 241 -50.58 105.37 20.25
N ARG A 242 -49.88 105.63 21.35
CA ARG A 242 -49.99 104.79 22.56
C ARG A 242 -51.39 104.82 23.19
N ALA A 243 -52.05 105.99 23.17
CA ALA A 243 -53.42 106.09 23.66
C ALA A 243 -54.39 105.28 22.78
N PHE A 244 -54.21 105.33 21.46
CA PHE A 244 -54.98 104.53 20.51
C PHE A 244 -54.71 103.03 20.67
N GLU A 245 -53.44 102.61 20.76
CA GLU A 245 -53.05 101.21 20.99
C GLU A 245 -53.64 100.67 22.29
N ASN A 246 -53.56 101.42 23.40
CA ASN A 246 -54.13 101.02 24.67
C ASN A 246 -55.66 100.96 24.67
N ALA A 247 -56.32 101.83 23.90
CA ALA A 247 -57.79 101.88 23.83
C ALA A 247 -58.38 100.79 22.92
N THR A 248 -57.67 100.44 21.84
CA THR A 248 -58.16 99.52 20.80
C THR A 248 -57.56 98.12 20.87
N GLY A 249 -56.42 97.96 21.53
CA GLY A 249 -55.65 96.71 21.54
C GLY A 249 -54.94 96.40 20.22
N VAL A 250 -55.04 97.27 19.21
CA VAL A 250 -54.38 97.13 17.92
C VAL A 250 -53.04 97.85 17.98
N LYS A 251 -51.96 97.15 17.60
CA LYS A 251 -50.62 97.72 17.56
C LYS A 251 -50.41 98.47 16.25
N VAL A 252 -49.90 99.69 16.33
CA VAL A 252 -49.70 100.56 15.17
C VAL A 252 -48.21 100.65 14.88
N VAL A 253 -47.79 100.06 13.76
CA VAL A 253 -46.39 100.13 13.30
C VAL A 253 -46.29 101.23 12.26
N VAL A 254 -45.56 102.29 12.62
CA VAL A 254 -45.26 103.40 11.71
C VAL A 254 -43.89 103.17 11.11
N ASP A 255 -43.84 103.06 9.79
CA ASP A 255 -42.61 102.87 9.02
C ASP A 255 -42.30 104.13 8.17
N ASP A 256 -41.13 104.14 7.54
CA ASP A 256 -40.60 105.22 6.69
C ASP A 256 -41.35 105.37 5.35
N THR A 257 -42.36 104.53 5.09
CA THR A 257 -43.23 104.63 3.90
C THR A 257 -44.20 105.81 4.04
N PRO A 258 -44.19 106.80 3.11
CA PRO A 258 -45.08 107.95 3.18
C PRO A 258 -46.56 107.54 2.99
N ASP A 259 -47.45 108.29 3.64
CA ASP A 259 -48.92 108.14 3.55
C ASP A 259 -49.48 106.76 3.93
N THR A 260 -48.74 105.90 4.64
CA THR A 260 -49.23 104.56 5.04
C THR A 260 -48.82 104.20 6.47
N VAL A 261 -49.67 103.45 7.17
CA VAL A 261 -49.40 102.90 8.51
C VAL A 261 -49.84 101.43 8.56
N LEU A 262 -49.04 100.58 9.19
CA LEU A 262 -49.37 99.18 9.39
C LEU A 262 -50.10 99.00 10.73
N LEU A 263 -51.20 98.27 10.71
CA LEU A 263 -51.94 97.86 11.90
C LEU A 263 -51.73 96.37 12.10
N SER A 264 -51.31 95.97 13.28
CA SER A 264 -51.23 94.57 13.67
C SER A 264 -52.26 94.27 14.74
N SER A 265 -53.16 93.34 14.44
CA SER A 265 -54.17 92.83 15.36
C SER A 265 -54.10 91.31 15.36
N PHE A 266 -54.11 90.71 16.55
CA PHE A 266 -54.13 89.25 16.69
C PHE A 266 -55.55 88.68 16.64
N ASP A 267 -56.58 89.53 16.64
CA ASP A 267 -57.99 89.13 16.58
C ASP A 267 -58.66 89.77 15.35
N PRO A 268 -58.89 88.99 14.28
CA PRO A 268 -59.65 89.39 13.11
C PRO A 268 -61.12 89.00 13.34
N LEU A 269 -61.91 89.86 13.96
CA LEU A 269 -63.38 89.68 13.98
C LEU A 269 -63.96 89.85 12.57
#